data_AF-A0A1G7MKA3-F1
#
_entry.id   AF-A0A1G7MKA3-F1
#
_cell.length_a   1.000
_cell.length_b   1.000
_cell.length_c   1.000
_cell.angle_alpha   90.00
_cell.angle_beta   90.00
_cell.angle_gamma   90.00
#
_symmetry.space_group_name_H-M   'P 1'
#
loop_
_entity.id
_entity.type
_entity.pdbx_description
1 polymer ?
#
loop_
_entity_poly.entity_id
_entity_poly.type
_entity_poly.pdbx_seq_one_letter_code
_entity_poly.pdbx_strand_id
1 'polypeptide(L)'
;MNICFTETPSLKTVKPSKTIFLNNTGQDVTLKFVTAPDLVLGAYTISSGISAAIDHIRLGVTDYYSCHSQNVAIPGDCTAVLTYSNSVLTMAISS
;
A
#
# COMPACT_ATOMS: atom_id res chain seq x y z
N MET A 1 -7.62 -10.71 2.15
CA MET A 1 -7.34 -9.97 3.40
C MET A 1 -7.40 -8.48 3.10
N ASN A 2 -7.97 -7.65 3.97
CA ASN A 2 -7.98 -6.19 3.74
C ASN A 2 -7.07 -5.50 4.76
N ILE A 3 -6.29 -4.54 4.29
CA ILE A 3 -5.47 -3.65 5.11
C ILE A 3 -6.03 -2.24 4.93
N CYS A 4 -6.45 -1.62 6.03
CA CYS A 4 -6.98 -0.26 6.01
C CYS A 4 -5.88 0.76 6.31
N PHE A 5 -5.96 1.92 5.69
CA PHE A 5 -5.07 3.04 5.93
C PHE A 5 -5.84 4.34 6.21
N THR A 6 -5.32 5.16 7.11
CA THR A 6 -5.88 6.45 7.50
C THR A 6 -4.79 7.52 7.57
N GLU A 7 -5.19 8.79 7.64
CA GLU A 7 -4.28 9.92 7.77
C GLU A 7 -3.60 10.00 9.14
N THR A 8 -4.07 9.22 10.13
CA THR A 8 -3.49 9.19 11.47
C THR A 8 -2.10 8.53 11.42
N PRO A 9 -1.01 9.25 11.77
CA PRO A 9 0.33 8.70 11.71
C PRO A 9 0.50 7.45 12.58
N SER A 10 1.25 6.48 12.04
CA SER A 10 1.51 5.20 12.69
C SER A 10 2.87 4.66 12.23
N LEU A 11 3.61 4.01 13.13
CA LEU A 11 4.90 3.37 12.84
C LEU A 11 4.75 1.92 12.36
N LYS A 12 3.54 1.54 11.91
CA LYS A 12 3.21 0.15 11.55
C LYS A 12 3.39 -0.05 10.05
N THR A 13 4.30 -0.94 9.72
CA THR A 13 4.68 -1.22 8.33
C THR A 13 3.84 -2.34 7.73
N VAL A 14 3.65 -2.31 6.42
CA VAL A 14 3.14 -3.43 5.63
C VAL A 14 4.31 -4.11 4.92
N LYS A 15 4.44 -5.43 5.09
CA LYS A 15 5.59 -6.23 4.65
C LYS A 15 5.16 -7.19 3.53
N PRO A 16 5.18 -6.74 2.26
CA PRO A 16 4.90 -7.60 1.14
C PRO A 16 6.00 -8.63 0.89
N SER A 17 5.64 -9.73 0.24
CA SER A 17 6.57 -10.75 -0.24
C SER A 17 6.21 -11.02 -1.70
N LYS A 18 7.03 -10.51 -2.64
CA LYS A 18 6.79 -10.61 -4.09
C LYS A 18 5.34 -10.26 -4.48
N THR A 19 4.75 -9.28 -3.80
CA THR A 19 3.34 -8.91 -3.99
C THR A 19 3.22 -7.93 -5.15
N ILE A 20 2.30 -8.19 -6.09
CA ILE A 20 1.98 -7.26 -7.19
C ILE A 20 0.97 -6.24 -6.68
N PHE A 21 1.20 -4.95 -6.92
CA PHE A 21 0.27 -3.88 -6.54
C PHE A 21 -0.47 -3.36 -7.77
N LEU A 22 -1.79 -3.31 -7.69
CA LEU A 22 -2.66 -2.65 -8.66
C LEU A 22 -3.17 -1.35 -8.04
N ASN A 23 -2.87 -0.21 -8.66
CA ASN A 23 -3.39 1.08 -8.25
C ASN A 23 -4.77 1.34 -8.87
N ASN A 24 -5.85 1.04 -8.14
CA ASN A 24 -7.23 1.31 -8.56
C ASN A 24 -7.83 2.54 -7.84
N THR A 25 -7.00 3.48 -7.40
CA THR A 25 -7.44 4.68 -6.66
C THR A 25 -7.88 5.82 -7.58
N GLY A 26 -7.55 5.76 -8.87
CA GLY A 26 -7.79 6.85 -9.83
C GLY A 26 -6.85 8.04 -9.70
N GLN A 27 -5.85 7.98 -8.81
CA GLN A 27 -4.80 8.98 -8.67
C GLN A 27 -3.43 8.30 -8.57
N ASP A 28 -2.36 9.07 -8.70
CA ASP A 28 -1.01 8.57 -8.47
C ASP A 28 -0.81 8.21 -7.00
N VAL A 29 -0.26 7.02 -6.79
CA VAL A 29 0.10 6.50 -5.47
C VAL A 29 1.61 6.42 -5.37
N THR A 30 2.18 6.91 -4.27
CA THR A 30 3.57 6.64 -3.93
C THR A 30 3.63 5.67 -2.76
N LEU A 31 4.25 4.51 -2.96
CA LEU A 31 4.62 3.60 -1.87
C LEU A 31 5.91 4.13 -1.25
N LYS A 32 5.84 4.52 0.02
CA LYS A 32 6.97 5.01 0.80
C LYS A 32 7.57 3.83 1.55
N PHE A 33 8.79 3.45 1.21
CA PHE A 33 9.43 2.30 1.85
C PHE A 33 10.33 2.72 2.99
N VAL A 34 10.55 1.78 3.93
CA VAL A 34 11.41 2.03 5.10
C VAL A 34 12.88 2.19 4.69
N THR A 35 13.36 1.38 3.75
CA THR A 35 14.80 1.29 3.39
C THR A 35 15.06 1.30 1.89
N ALA A 36 14.04 1.45 1.05
CA ALA A 36 14.15 1.44 -0.41
C ALA A 36 13.67 2.78 -0.99
N PRO A 37 14.12 3.15 -2.21
CA PRO A 37 13.59 4.32 -2.90
C PRO A 37 12.09 4.20 -3.12
N ASP A 38 11.38 5.31 -2.94
CA ASP A 38 9.94 5.40 -3.18
C ASP A 38 9.54 4.88 -4.55
N LEU A 39 8.39 4.22 -4.64
CA LEU A 39 7.81 3.78 -5.90
C LEU A 39 6.54 4.55 -6.20
N VAL A 40 6.52 5.26 -7.32
CA VAL A 40 5.32 5.88 -7.86
C VAL A 40 4.59 4.89 -8.77
N LEU A 41 3.32 4.66 -8.48
CA LEU A 41 2.37 3.90 -9.28
C LEU A 41 1.35 4.88 -9.84
N GLY A 42 1.38 5.08 -11.15
CA GLY A 42 0.38 5.91 -11.83
C GLY A 42 -1.04 5.38 -11.63
N ALA A 43 -2.04 6.23 -11.79
CA ALA A 43 -3.45 5.82 -11.77
C ALA A 43 -3.69 4.62 -12.73
N TYR A 44 -4.38 3.58 -12.24
CA TYR A 44 -4.75 2.38 -12.99
C TYR A 44 -3.56 1.55 -13.53
N THR A 45 -2.40 1.65 -12.87
CA THR A 45 -1.20 0.87 -13.24
C THR A 45 -0.95 -0.31 -12.30
N ILE A 46 -0.11 -1.24 -12.76
CA ILE A 46 0.38 -2.38 -11.98
C ILE A 46 1.88 -2.26 -11.74
N SER A 47 2.34 -2.73 -10.59
CA SER A 47 3.76 -2.86 -10.25
C SER A 47 4.34 -4.21 -10.68
N SER A 48 5.67 -4.33 -10.68
CA SER A 48 6.33 -5.63 -10.52
C SER A 48 6.17 -6.15 -9.08
N GLY A 49 6.55 -7.39 -8.80
CA GLY A 49 6.50 -7.94 -7.44
C GLY A 49 7.37 -7.15 -6.45
N ILE A 50 6.78 -6.68 -5.37
CA ILE A 50 7.43 -5.85 -4.33
C ILE A 50 7.67 -6.69 -3.08
N SER A 51 8.85 -6.55 -2.48
CA SER A 51 9.20 -7.17 -1.18
C SER A 51 9.76 -6.18 -0.16
N ALA A 52 9.83 -4.89 -0.52
CA ALA A 52 10.28 -3.84 0.40
C ALA A 52 9.16 -3.52 1.40
N ALA A 53 9.52 -3.33 2.67
CA ALA A 53 8.56 -2.92 3.70
C ALA A 53 8.06 -1.50 3.42
N ILE A 54 6.74 -1.36 3.35
CA ILE A 54 6.02 -0.10 3.16
C ILE A 54 5.84 0.54 4.54
N ASP A 55 6.34 1.76 4.69
CA ASP A 55 6.14 2.60 5.86
C ASP A 55 4.75 3.24 5.81
N HIS A 56 4.46 3.97 4.73
CA HIS A 56 3.15 4.58 4.47
C HIS A 56 2.89 4.69 2.97
N ILE A 57 1.69 5.11 2.60
CA ILE A 57 1.27 5.31 1.22
C ILE A 57 0.87 6.77 1.05
N ARG A 58 1.43 7.45 0.05
CA ARG A 58 0.98 8.79 -0.34
C ARG A 58 0.03 8.69 -1.51
N LEU A 59 -1.14 9.32 -1.40
CA LEU A 59 -2.10 9.49 -2.50
C LEU A 59 -2.18 10.99 -2.82
N GLY A 60 -1.67 11.39 -3.97
CA GLY A 60 -1.48 12.81 -4.28
C GLY A 60 -0.55 13.49 -3.26
N VAL A 61 -1.10 14.33 -2.38
CA VAL A 61 -0.36 15.06 -1.33
C VAL A 61 -0.62 14.55 0.09
N THR A 62 -1.50 13.56 0.26
CA THR A 62 -1.93 13.06 1.57
C THR A 62 -1.24 11.74 1.90
N ASP A 63 -0.72 11.63 3.12
CA ASP A 63 -0.08 10.42 3.63
C ASP A 63 -1.07 9.53 4.41
N TYR A 64 -1.07 8.24 4.10
CA TYR A 64 -1.94 7.22 4.67
C TYR A 64 -1.11 6.12 5.32
N TYR A 65 -1.40 5.83 6.59
CA TYR A 65 -0.67 4.91 7.44
C TYR A 65 -1.55 3.71 7.81
N SER A 66 -0.94 2.54 8.03
CA SER A 66 -1.68 1.33 8.39
C SER A 66 -2.45 1.51 9.72
N CYS A 67 -3.74 1.20 9.70
CA CYS A 67 -4.62 1.25 10.87
C CYS A 67 -4.42 0.09 11.86
N HIS A 68 -3.67 -0.94 11.47
CA HIS A 68 -3.47 -2.12 12.31
C HIS A 68 -2.58 -1.79 13.51
N SER A 69 -2.81 -2.45 14.65
CA SER A 69 -2.02 -2.28 15.87
C SER A 69 -0.59 -2.86 15.79
N GLN A 70 -0.32 -3.64 14.74
CA GLN A 70 0.94 -4.33 14.50
C GLN A 70 1.34 -4.25 13.03
N ASN A 71 2.60 -4.57 12.74
CA ASN A 71 3.06 -4.74 11.37
C ASN A 71 2.28 -5.85 10.68
N VAL A 72 1.91 -5.65 9.42
CA VAL A 72 1.13 -6.63 8.65
C VAL A 72 2.03 -7.29 7.61
N ALA A 73 2.10 -8.62 7.60
CA ALA A 73 2.77 -9.37 6.54
C ALA A 73 1.76 -9.73 5.45
N ILE A 74 2.14 -9.54 4.19
CA ILE A 74 1.39 -10.04 3.03
C ILE A 74 2.10 -11.31 2.53
N PRO A 75 1.38 -12.43 2.35
CA PRO A 75 1.96 -13.65 1.80
C PRO A 75 2.56 -13.48 0.40
N GLY A 76 3.39 -14.46 0.03
CA GLY A 76 4.00 -14.59 -1.29
C GLY A 76 2.98 -14.70 -2.42
N ASP A 77 3.39 -14.29 -3.63
CA ASP A 77 2.66 -14.52 -4.89
C ASP A 77 1.19 -14.02 -4.88
N CYS A 78 0.91 -12.97 -4.09
CA CYS A 78 -0.40 -12.34 -4.00
C CYS A 78 -0.47 -11.06 -4.85
N THR A 79 -1.70 -10.64 -5.16
CA THR A 79 -2.01 -9.31 -5.70
C THR A 79 -2.69 -8.43 -4.64
N ALA A 80 -2.17 -7.22 -4.47
CA ALA A 80 -2.72 -6.18 -3.62
C ALA A 80 -3.40 -5.11 -4.49
N VAL A 81 -4.71 -4.92 -4.33
CA VAL A 81 -5.48 -3.89 -5.03
C VAL A 81 -5.70 -2.71 -4.10
N LEU A 82 -5.19 -1.54 -4.48
CA LEU A 82 -5.38 -0.28 -3.77
C LEU A 82 -6.65 0.41 -4.28
N THR A 83 -7.58 0.70 -3.38
CA THR A 83 -8.80 1.45 -3.67
C THR A 83 -8.96 2.61 -2.69
N TYR A 84 -9.50 3.71 -3.19
CA TYR A 84 -9.81 4.87 -2.36
C TYR A 84 -11.30 5.20 -2.50
N SER A 85 -12.04 5.12 -1.40
CA SER A 85 -13.46 5.47 -1.36
C SER A 85 -13.83 6.00 0.01
N ASN A 86 -14.73 6.98 0.07
CA ASN A 86 -15.21 7.59 1.33
C ASN A 86 -14.06 8.03 2.27
N SER A 87 -12.99 8.58 1.70
CA SER A 87 -11.78 9.00 2.41
C SER A 87 -11.00 7.89 3.12
N VAL A 88 -11.22 6.63 2.74
CA VAL A 88 -10.48 5.47 3.25
C VAL A 88 -9.70 4.83 2.12
N LEU A 89 -8.38 4.76 2.30
CA LEU A 89 -7.51 3.96 1.44
C LEU A 89 -7.51 2.52 1.95
N THR A 90 -7.87 1.59 1.08
CA THR A 90 -7.92 0.15 1.38
C THR A 90 -7.00 -0.61 0.44
N MET A 91 -6.29 -1.59 0.98
CA MET A 91 -5.51 -2.56 0.20
C MET A 91 -6.15 -3.93 0.37
N ALA A 92 -6.78 -4.42 -0.70
CA ALA A 92 -7.36 -5.76 -0.75
C ALA A 92 -6.34 -6.75 -1.31
N ILE A 93 -6.00 -7.76 -0.52
CA ILE A 93 -5.08 -8.84 -0.88
C ILE A 93 -5.88 -10.03 -1.38
N SER A 94 -5.60 -10.43 -2.63
CA SER A 94 -6.04 -11.67 -3.27
C SER A 94 -4.84 -12.58 -3.52
N SER A 95 -4.99 -13.85 -3.17
CA SER A 95 -4.10 -14.95 -3.55
C SER A 95 -4.59 -15.61 -4.83
#